data_AF-A0A945ZKP2-F1
#
_entry.id   AF-A0A945ZKP2-F1
#
_cell.length_a   1.000
_cell.length_b   1.000
_cell.length_c   1.000
_cell.angle_alpha   90.00
_cell.angle_beta   90.00
_cell.angle_gamma   90.00
#
_symmetry.space_group_name_H-M   'P 1'
#
loop_
_entity.id
_entity.type
_entity.pdbx_description
1 polymer ?
#
loop_
_entity_poly.entity_id
_entity_poly.type
_entity_poly.pdbx_seq_one_letter_code
_entity_poly.pdbx_strand_id
1 'polypeptide(L)' 'MKQFQEKMLKIKKGLYSFEFNPMSFPGDSLEYFFYVETKSSGYYALPLDSDGRIKPLKQKFADPVVYYKQRRALNK' A
#
# COMPACT_ATOMS: atom_id res chain seq x y z
N MET A 1 -6.45 -14.84 12.74
CA MET A 1 -5.30 -14.62 11.84
C MET A 1 -5.66 -13.54 10.84
N LYS A 2 -4.83 -12.51 10.65
CA LYS A 2 -5.03 -11.55 9.56
C LYS A 2 -4.61 -12.23 8.25
N GLN A 3 -5.54 -12.34 7.30
CA GLN A 3 -5.26 -12.91 5.98
C GLN A 3 -5.07 -11.77 4.98
N PHE A 4 -3.90 -11.71 4.37
CA PHE A 4 -3.60 -10.75 3.30
C PHE A 4 -3.95 -11.37 1.95
N GLN A 5 -4.44 -10.54 1.03
CA GLN A 5 -4.67 -10.93 -0.35
C GLN A 5 -3.49 -10.46 -1.22
N GLU A 6 -2.90 -11.39 -1.98
CA GLU A 6 -1.87 -11.06 -2.95
C GLU A 6 -2.47 -10.33 -4.17
N LYS A 7 -1.78 -9.27 -4.60
CA LYS A 7 -2.13 -8.50 -5.81
C LYS A 7 -0.86 -8.22 -6.60
N MET A 8 -0.86 -8.67 -7.86
CA MET A 8 0.23 -8.37 -8.79
C MET A 8 0.27 -6.86 -9.09
N LEU A 9 1.45 -6.26 -8.98
CA LEU A 9 1.66 -4.87 -9.35
C LEU A 9 1.82 -4.74 -10.87
N LYS A 10 1.16 -3.75 -11.46
CA LYS A 10 1.37 -3.40 -12.86
C LYS A 10 2.64 -2.57 -13.00
N ILE A 11 3.48 -2.93 -13.97
CA ILE A 11 4.69 -2.17 -14.30
C ILE A 11 4.40 -1.18 -15.44
N LYS A 12 4.78 0.09 -15.24
CA LYS A 12 4.77 1.10 -16.30
C LYS A 12 5.98 2.02 -16.14
N LYS A 13 6.87 2.05 -17.15
CA LYS A 13 8.10 2.87 -17.14
C LYS A 13 8.96 2.68 -15.88
N GLY A 14 9.12 1.44 -15.43
CA GLY A 14 9.91 1.10 -14.22
C GLY A 14 9.18 1.32 -12.89
N LEU A 15 7.98 1.88 -12.88
CA LEU A 15 7.16 2.02 -11.69
C LEU A 15 6.20 0.84 -11.54
N TYR A 16 6.27 0.16 -10.40
CA TYR A 16 5.33 -0.89 -10.00
C TYR A 16 4.20 -0.24 -9.20
N SER A 17 2.95 -0.49 -9.61
CA SER A 17 1.78 0.16 -9.01
C SER A 17 0.57 -0.76 -8.97
N PHE A 18 -0.28 -0.57 -7.95
CA PHE A 18 -1.59 -1.17 -7.85
C PHE A 18 -2.59 -0.06 -7.51
N GLU A 19 -3.64 0.05 -8.32
CA GLU A 19 -4.70 1.01 -8.11
C GLU A 19 -5.79 0.38 -7.24
N PHE A 20 -5.93 0.90 -6.03
CA PHE A 20 -6.94 0.46 -5.08
C PHE A 20 -8.25 1.19 -5.33
N ASN A 21 -9.36 0.45 -5.51
CA ASN A 21 -10.71 1.01 -5.60
C ASN A 21 -11.45 0.82 -4.26
N PRO A 22 -11.69 1.89 -3.49
CA PRO A 22 -12.41 1.81 -2.22
C PRO A 22 -13.86 1.31 -2.36
N MET A 23 -14.49 1.50 -3.52
CA MET A 23 -15.86 1.01 -3.76
C MET A 23 -15.92 -0.51 -3.83
N SER A 24 -14.85 -1.15 -4.33
CA SER A 24 -14.76 -2.61 -4.44
C SER A 24 -14.30 -3.27 -3.14
N PHE A 25 -13.66 -2.51 -2.25
CA PHE A 25 -13.11 -2.98 -0.99
C PHE A 25 -13.51 -1.99 0.13
N PRO A 26 -14.76 -2.07 0.62
CA PRO A 26 -15.24 -1.14 1.64
C PRO A 26 -14.45 -1.27 2.94
N GLY A 27 -14.08 -0.15 3.53
CA GLY A 27 -13.34 -0.08 4.80
C GLY A 27 -12.77 1.31 5.03
N ASP A 28 -12.19 1.54 6.21
CA ASP A 28 -11.66 2.85 6.62
C ASP A 28 -10.13 2.97 6.46
N SER A 29 -9.47 1.86 6.14
CA SER A 29 -8.02 1.81 5.96
C SER A 29 -7.59 0.63 5.10
N LEU A 30 -6.45 0.79 4.42
CA LEU A 30 -5.73 -0.26 3.73
C LEU A 30 -4.49 -0.64 4.54
N GLU A 31 -4.34 -1.93 4.86
CA GLU A 31 -3.10 -2.49 5.41
C GLU A 31 -2.39 -3.28 4.31
N TYR A 32 -1.12 -2.97 4.04
CA TYR A 32 -0.36 -3.60 2.95
C TYR A 32 1.14 -3.65 3.24
N PHE A 33 1.83 -4.55 2.54
CA PHE A 33 3.28 -4.61 2.45
C PHE A 33 3.65 -5.04 1.02
N PHE A 34 4.91 -4.86 0.65
CA PHE A 34 5.41 -5.32 -0.64
C PHE A 34 6.31 -6.52 -0.42
N TYR A 35 6.27 -7.45 -1.37
CA TYR A 35 7.33 -8.43 -1.50
C TYR A 35 7.66 -8.66 -2.97
N VAL A 36 8.86 -9.14 -3.22
CA VAL A 36 9.37 -9.49 -4.55
C VAL A 36 9.98 -10.88 -4.45
N GLU A 37 9.61 -11.72 -5.41
CA GLU A 37 10.22 -13.02 -5.64
C GLU A 37 11.22 -12.90 -6.80
N THR A 38 12.45 -13.35 -6.60
CA THR A 38 13.46 -13.42 -7.66
C THR A 38 13.45 -14.80 -8.32
N LYS A 39 13.92 -14.87 -9.57
CA LYS A 39 14.06 -16.14 -10.31
C LYS A 39 14.95 -17.18 -9.60
N SER A 40 15.81 -16.72 -8.70
CA SER A 40 16.69 -17.56 -7.87
C SER A 40 16.03 -17.98 -6.53
N SER A 41 14.71 -17.94 -6.45
CA SER A 41 13.94 -18.27 -5.23
C SER A 41 14.24 -17.37 -4.02
N GLY A 42 14.73 -16.15 -4.25
CA GLY A 42 14.91 -15.16 -3.20
C GLY A 42 13.63 -14.38 -2.95
N TYR A 43 13.25 -14.20 -1.68
CA TYR A 43 12.12 -13.36 -1.28
C TYR A 43 12.63 -12.14 -0.52
N TYR A 44 12.17 -10.97 -0.96
CA TYR A 44 12.47 -9.70 -0.32
C TYR A 44 11.16 -9.02 0.01
N ALA A 45 11.01 -8.48 1.23
CA ALA A 45 9.79 -7.83 1.66
C ALA A 45 10.09 -6.48 2.32
N LEU A 46 9.17 -5.53 2.16
CA LEU A 46 9.24 -4.20 2.76
C LEU A 46 7.85 -3.70 3.19
N PRO A 47 7.74 -2.97 4.32
CA PRO A 47 8.81 -2.69 5.28
C PRO A 47 9.03 -3.86 6.25
N LEU A 48 10.23 -3.90 6.82
CA LEU A 48 10.59 -4.79 7.93
C LEU A 48 10.70 -3.98 9.24
N ASP A 49 10.43 -4.61 10.38
CA ASP A 49 10.74 -4.05 11.69
C ASP A 49 12.20 -4.31 12.10
N SER A 50 12.57 -3.91 13.32
CA SER A 50 13.92 -4.07 13.88
C SER A 50 14.35 -5.54 13.99
N ASP A 51 13.39 -6.45 14.07
CA ASP A 51 13.61 -7.89 14.20
C ASP A 51 13.61 -8.58 12.83
N GLY A 52 13.52 -7.81 11.74
CA GLY A 52 13.46 -8.32 10.37
C GLY A 52 12.12 -8.94 9.99
N ARG A 53 11.06 -8.72 10.77
CA ARG A 53 9.71 -9.23 10.47
C ARG A 53 8.95 -8.24 9.60
N ILE A 54 8.05 -8.74 8.75
CA ILE A 54 7.19 -7.89 7.92
C ILE A 54 6.34 -7.01 8.83
N LYS A 55 6.41 -5.69 8.60
CA LYS A 55 5.62 -4.69 9.30
C LYS A 55 4.70 -3.98 8.31
N PRO A 56 3.46 -4.47 8.13
CA PRO A 56 2.53 -3.85 7.19
C PRO A 56 2.31 -2.37 7.48
N LEU A 57 2.28 -1.58 6.41
CA LEU A 57 1.88 -0.18 6.46
C LEU A 57 0.37 -0.09 6.56
N LYS A 58 -0.12 0.82 7.40
CA LYS A 58 -1.54 1.12 7.53
C LYS A 58 -1.81 2.53 7.00
N GLN A 59 -2.56 2.61 5.91
CA GLN A 59 -3.00 3.86 5.32
C GLN A 59 -4.49 4.05 5.61
N LYS A 60 -4.83 5.01 6.47
CA LYS A 60 -6.23 5.42 6.69
C LYS A 60 -6.73 6.17 5.46
N PHE A 61 -7.96 5.91 5.05
CA PHE A 61 -8.58 6.70 4.00
C PHE A 61 -8.96 8.06 4.57
N ALA A 62 -8.60 9.12 3.85
CA ALA A 62 -9.01 10.46 4.22
C ALA A 62 -10.43 10.69 3.71
N ASP A 63 -11.25 11.39 4.51
CA ASP A 63 -12.49 11.97 4.01
C ASP A 63 -12.14 12.86 2.80
N PRO A 64 -12.74 12.64 1.62
CA PRO A 64 -12.45 13.42 0.43
C PRO A 64 -12.58 14.93 0.65
N VAL A 65 -13.60 15.37 1.41
CA VAL A 65 -13.84 16.77 1.73
C VAL A 65 -12.69 17.33 2.55
N VAL A 66 -12.21 16.59 3.55
CA VAL A 66 -11.09 16.99 4.40
C VAL A 66 -9.80 17.04 3.59
N TYR A 67 -9.53 16.03 2.76
CA TYR A 67 -8.36 15.96 1.89
C TYR A 67 -8.26 17.17 0.95
N TYR A 68 -9.36 17.53 0.28
CA TYR A 68 -9.39 18.69 -0.60
C TYR A 68 -9.20 20.01 0.14
N LYS A 69 -9.81 20.18 1.33
CA LYS A 69 -9.61 21.38 2.16
C LYS A 69 -8.14 21.55 2.57
N GLN A 70 -7.49 20.47 3.01
CA GLN A 70 -6.08 20.49 3.42
C GLN A 70 -5.15 20.82 2.24
N ARG A 71 -5.35 20.19 1.06
CA ARG A 71 -4.55 20.50 -0.13
C ARG A 71 -4.70 21.94 -0.60
N ARG A 72 -5.89 22.52 -0.52
CA ARG A 72 -6.10 23.94 -0.85
C ARG A 72 -5.35 24.88 0.09
N ALA A 73 -5.24 24.52 1.37
CA ALA A 73 -4.52 25.33 2.36
C ALA A 73 -2.99 25.26 2.21
N LEU A 74 -2.45 24.10 1.81
CA LEU A 74 -1.01 23.89 1.61
C LEU A 74 -0.45 24.49 0.31
N ASN A 75 -1.32 24.78 -0.67
CA ASN A 75 -0.95 25.40 -1.95
C ASN A 75 -1.09 26.94 -1.93
N LYS A 76 -1.19 27.54 -0.75
CA LYS A 76 -1.17 28.99 -0.52
C LYS A 76 0.18 29.39 0.05
#